data_AF-A0A9P5L9Y5-F1
#
_entry.id   AF-A0A9P5L9Y5-F1
#
_cell.length_a   1.000
_cell.length_b   1.000
_cell.length_c   1.000
_cell.angle_alpha   90.00
_cell.angle_beta   90.00
_cell.angle_gamma   90.00
#
_symmetry.space_group_name_H-M   'P 1'
#
loop_
_entity.id
_entity.type
_entity.pdbx_description
1 polymer ?
#
loop_
_entity_poly.entity_id
_entity_poly.type
_entity_poly.pdbx_seq_one_letter_code
_entity_poly.pdbx_strand_id
1 'polypeptide(L)'
;MATFLRSRPTPGSGNVDKPGASSALSTIDEEPSLAFMALPTEIHLAISKMLIYPDALSLKHTNAHFYSLVDTGINLKVEWLMERRSLHLECPNDRRCDLGSDLRFCRGSVP
;
A
#
# COMPACT_ATOMS: atom_id res chain seq x y z
N MET A 1 5.22 -16.61 38.30
CA MET A 1 4.85 -18.03 38.10
C MET A 1 3.97 -18.07 36.85
N ALA A 2 4.23 -18.77 35.74
CA ALA A 2 5.06 -19.94 35.50
C ALA A 2 5.59 -19.95 34.03
N THR A 3 6.85 -20.37 33.93
CA THR A 3 7.57 -21.13 32.89
C THR A 3 7.02 -21.37 31.47
N PHE A 4 7.92 -21.11 30.50
CA PHE A 4 8.01 -21.72 29.18
C PHE A 4 7.83 -23.24 29.21
N LEU A 5 7.04 -23.78 28.27
CA LEU A 5 7.28 -25.12 27.71
C LEU A 5 6.96 -25.15 26.21
N ARG A 6 8.01 -25.39 25.43
CA ARG A 6 8.03 -25.71 23.99
C ARG A 6 7.53 -27.14 23.82
N SER A 7 6.61 -27.37 22.88
CA SER A 7 6.16 -28.72 22.52
C SER A 7 6.17 -28.88 21.01
N ARG A 8 6.92 -29.86 20.52
CA ARG A 8 6.91 -30.36 19.14
C ARG A 8 6.58 -31.85 19.19
N PRO A 9 5.71 -32.36 18.30
CA PRO A 9 5.85 -33.74 17.86
C PRO A 9 5.82 -33.88 16.32
N THR A 10 6.82 -34.58 15.79
CA THR A 10 6.79 -35.44 14.57
C THR A 10 5.95 -36.70 14.86
N PRO A 11 5.54 -37.62 13.93
CA PRO A 11 6.22 -38.05 12.69
C PRO A 11 5.31 -38.42 11.49
N GLY A 12 5.90 -38.81 10.35
CA GLY A 12 5.18 -39.44 9.24
C GLY A 12 5.99 -39.56 7.96
N SER A 13 6.83 -40.60 7.89
CA SER A 13 7.60 -41.02 6.72
C SER A 13 6.69 -41.62 5.64
N GLY A 14 6.91 -41.25 4.38
CA GLY A 14 6.26 -41.84 3.21
C GLY A 14 6.98 -41.40 1.93
N ASN A 15 8.00 -42.16 1.54
CA ASN A 15 8.60 -42.09 0.21
C ASN A 15 7.64 -42.76 -0.79
N VAL A 16 7.28 -42.06 -1.87
CA VAL A 16 6.83 -42.70 -3.12
C VAL A 16 7.58 -42.03 -4.26
N ASP A 17 8.26 -42.88 -5.02
CA ASP A 17 9.19 -42.55 -6.09
C ASP A 17 8.53 -41.87 -7.30
N LYS A 18 9.34 -41.01 -7.91
CA LYS A 18 9.16 -40.34 -9.21
C LYS A 18 8.95 -41.36 -10.34
N PRO A 19 8.31 -40.96 -11.45
CA PRO A 19 9.15 -40.66 -12.61
C PRO A 19 8.68 -39.48 -13.47
N GLY A 20 9.68 -38.75 -14.00
CA GLY A 20 9.72 -38.32 -15.39
C GLY A 20 8.60 -37.45 -15.97
N ALA A 21 8.75 -36.13 -15.81
CA ALA A 21 8.50 -35.21 -16.91
C ALA A 21 9.43 -34.01 -16.74
N SER A 22 10.42 -33.91 -17.63
CA SER A 22 11.30 -32.77 -17.79
C SER A 22 10.48 -31.54 -18.17
N SER A 23 9.95 -30.80 -17.20
CA SER A 23 9.50 -29.44 -17.44
C SER A 23 10.71 -28.52 -17.33
N ALA A 24 11.18 -28.15 -18.51
CA ALA A 24 12.06 -27.06 -18.85
C ALA A 24 12.67 -26.28 -17.67
N LEU A 25 14.00 -26.31 -17.63
CA LEU A 25 14.81 -25.24 -17.02
C LEU A 25 14.41 -23.93 -17.71
N SER A 26 13.44 -23.22 -17.15
CA SER A 26 13.25 -21.82 -17.45
C SER A 26 14.38 -21.09 -16.74
N THR A 27 15.46 -20.81 -17.47
CA THR A 27 16.25 -19.61 -17.20
C THR A 27 15.28 -18.45 -17.33
N ILE A 28 14.70 -18.06 -16.19
CA ILE A 28 14.02 -16.78 -16.06
C ILE A 28 15.18 -15.78 -16.20
N ASP A 29 15.36 -15.25 -17.41
CA ASP A 29 15.87 -13.90 -17.54
C ASP A 29 14.91 -13.05 -16.69
N GLU A 30 15.28 -12.84 -15.43
CA GLU A 30 14.68 -11.83 -14.56
C GLU A 30 14.99 -10.50 -15.23
N GLU A 31 14.17 -10.12 -16.22
CA GLU A 31 13.98 -8.73 -16.62
C GLU A 31 13.94 -7.94 -15.31
N PRO A 32 14.88 -7.00 -15.09
CA PRO A 32 15.00 -6.35 -13.81
C PRO A 32 13.65 -5.69 -13.54
N SER A 33 12.89 -6.25 -12.60
CA SER A 33 11.58 -5.70 -12.27
C SER A 33 11.85 -4.26 -11.88
N LEU A 34 11.38 -3.31 -12.71
CA LEU A 34 11.55 -1.89 -12.46
C LEU A 34 10.63 -1.57 -11.28
N ALA A 35 11.15 -1.83 -10.08
CA ALA A 35 10.45 -1.58 -8.85
C ALA A 35 10.28 -0.07 -8.71
N PHE A 36 9.09 0.36 -8.28
CA PHE A 36 8.83 1.77 -8.01
C PHE A 36 9.91 2.38 -7.11
N MET A 37 10.37 1.63 -6.10
CA MET A 37 11.42 2.05 -5.16
C MET A 37 12.81 2.19 -5.78
N ALA A 38 13.05 1.70 -6.99
CA ALA A 38 14.31 1.90 -7.72
C ALA A 38 14.41 3.31 -8.32
N LEU A 39 13.32 4.07 -8.34
CA LEU A 39 13.32 5.46 -8.83
C LEU A 39 14.07 6.38 -7.84
N PRO A 40 14.74 7.43 -8.35
CA PRO A 40 15.31 8.48 -7.50
C PRO A 40 14.23 9.21 -6.69
N THR A 41 14.63 9.77 -5.54
CA THR A 41 13.72 10.49 -4.63
C THR A 41 13.08 11.71 -5.29
N GLU A 42 13.76 12.34 -6.23
CA GLU A 42 13.25 13.47 -7.01
C GLU A 42 12.05 13.06 -7.86
N ILE A 43 12.09 11.85 -8.42
CA ILE A 43 10.98 11.30 -9.21
C ILE A 43 9.82 10.93 -8.29
N HIS A 44 10.10 10.32 -7.14
CA HIS A 44 9.09 10.09 -6.10
C HIS A 44 8.36 11.37 -5.69
N LEU A 45 9.12 12.46 -5.48
CA LEU A 45 8.57 13.77 -5.10
C LEU A 45 7.79 14.42 -6.24
N ALA A 46 8.24 14.25 -7.49
CA ALA A 46 7.49 14.73 -8.66
C ALA A 46 6.14 14.01 -8.77
N ILE A 47 6.13 12.69 -8.61
CA ILE A 47 4.92 11.87 -8.64
C ILE A 47 3.97 12.28 -7.51
N SER A 48 4.46 12.46 -6.28
CA SER A 48 3.59 12.82 -5.15
C SER A 48 2.88 14.16 -5.33
N LYS A 49 3.45 15.09 -6.08
CA LYS A 49 2.84 16.40 -6.41
C LYS A 49 1.73 16.32 -7.46
N MET A 50 1.63 15.21 -8.18
CA MET A 50 0.60 14.99 -9.21
C MET A 50 -0.63 14.25 -8.67
N LEU A 51 -0.59 13.80 -7.41
CA LEU A 51 -1.65 12.99 -6.82
C LEU A 51 -2.69 13.88 -6.15
N ILE A 52 -3.97 13.52 -6.34
CA ILE A 52 -5.07 14.07 -5.55
C ILE A 52 -5.02 13.56 -4.11
N TYR A 53 -5.71 14.25 -3.20
CA TYR A 53 -5.65 13.96 -1.76
C TYR A 53 -5.78 12.47 -1.39
N PRO A 54 -6.82 11.72 -1.82
CA PRO A 54 -6.97 10.31 -1.43
C PRO A 54 -5.80 9.43 -1.88
N ASP A 55 -5.26 9.69 -3.07
CA ASP A 55 -4.18 8.90 -3.66
C ASP A 55 -2.84 9.23 -3.01
N ALA A 56 -2.58 10.52 -2.77
CA ALA A 56 -1.41 10.99 -2.03
C ALA A 56 -1.39 10.40 -0.60
N LEU A 57 -2.54 10.41 0.08
CA LEU A 57 -2.67 9.81 1.39
C LEU A 57 -2.44 8.30 1.37
N SER A 58 -2.96 7.61 0.35
CA SER A 58 -2.71 6.19 0.16
C SER A 58 -1.22 5.91 -0.03
N LEU A 59 -0.54 6.66 -0.90
CA LEU A 59 0.90 6.54 -1.14
C LEU A 59 1.71 6.76 0.15
N LYS A 60 1.38 7.80 0.90
CA LYS A 60 2.01 8.13 2.20
C LYS A 60 1.99 6.97 3.18
N HIS A 61 0.93 6.15 3.17
CA HIS A 61 0.75 5.02 4.08
C HIS A 61 1.31 3.69 3.56
N THR A 62 1.92 3.65 2.37
CA THR A 62 2.50 2.40 1.82
C THR A 62 3.82 1.98 2.47
N ASN A 63 4.70 2.93 2.79
CA ASN A 63 5.98 2.66 3.44
C ASN A 63 6.49 3.89 4.23
N ALA A 64 7.57 3.70 4.99
CA ALA A 64 8.16 4.77 5.80
C ALA A 64 8.80 5.92 4.98
N HIS A 65 9.34 5.63 3.78
CA HIS A 65 9.94 6.61 2.87
C HIS A 65 8.89 7.62 2.36
N PHE A 66 7.74 7.13 1.89
CA PHE A 66 6.64 7.98 1.46
C PHE A 66 5.93 8.66 2.62
N TYR A 67 5.93 8.06 3.81
CA TYR A 67 5.36 8.68 4.99
C TYR A 67 6.04 10.01 5.34
N SER A 68 7.36 10.09 5.17
CA SER A 68 8.14 11.31 5.40
C SER A 68 8.19 12.25 4.19
N LEU A 69 8.03 11.73 2.97
CA LEU A 69 8.16 12.49 1.73
C LEU A 69 6.85 13.16 1.28
N VAL A 70 5.71 12.48 1.44
CA VAL A 70 4.43 12.90 0.84
C VAL A 70 3.68 13.87 1.75
N ASP A 71 3.38 15.06 1.21
CA ASP A 71 2.57 16.08 1.88
C ASP A 71 1.08 15.90 1.56
N THR A 72 0.26 15.80 2.62
CA THR A 72 -1.20 15.66 2.58
C THR A 72 -1.88 16.83 3.28
N GLY A 73 -1.26 18.02 3.22
CA GLY A 73 -1.71 19.25 3.85
C GLY A 73 -3.07 19.75 3.37
N ILE A 74 -3.56 20.80 4.06
CA ILE A 74 -4.91 21.35 3.88
C ILE A 74 -5.17 21.81 2.43
N ASN A 75 -4.16 22.39 1.76
CA ASN A 75 -4.30 22.88 0.39
C ASN A 75 -4.75 21.77 -0.57
N LEU A 76 -4.15 20.58 -0.47
CA LEU A 76 -4.49 19.44 -1.31
C LEU A 76 -5.92 18.94 -1.06
N LYS A 77 -6.37 18.98 0.21
CA LYS A 77 -7.75 18.63 0.57
C LYS A 77 -8.75 19.61 -0.01
N VAL A 78 -8.44 20.91 0.05
CA VAL A 78 -9.31 21.98 -0.48
C VAL A 78 -9.40 21.87 -2.00
N GLU A 79 -8.27 21.74 -2.68
CA GLU A 79 -8.22 21.57 -4.14
C GLU A 79 -9.06 20.38 -4.60
N TRP A 80 -8.89 19.22 -3.94
CA TRP A 80 -9.69 18.03 -4.21
C TRP A 80 -11.19 18.24 -3.99
N LEU A 81 -11.59 18.93 -2.91
CA LEU A 81 -13.01 19.25 -2.66
C LEU A 81 -13.58 20.21 -3.71
N MET A 82 -12.80 21.20 -4.13
CA MET A 82 -13.20 22.15 -5.18
C MET A 82 -13.42 21.43 -6.51
N GLU A 83 -12.51 20.56 -6.90
CA GLU A 83 -12.63 19.76 -8.13
C GLU A 83 -13.87 18.86 -8.07
N ARG A 84 -14.06 18.10 -6.97
CA ARG A 84 -15.27 17.27 -6.79
C ARG A 84 -16.56 18.08 -6.91
N ARG A 85 -16.61 19.26 -6.30
CA ARG A 85 -17.79 20.14 -6.37
C ARG A 85 -18.02 20.64 -7.80
N SER A 86 -16.95 20.99 -8.54
CA SER A 86 -17.07 21.40 -9.95
C SER A 86 -17.67 20.29 -10.82
N LEU A 87 -17.35 19.03 -10.49
CA LEU A 87 -17.88 17.83 -11.14
C LEU A 87 -19.23 17.38 -10.57
N HIS A 88 -19.83 18.15 -9.66
CA HIS A 88 -21.11 17.83 -9.01
C HIS A 88 -21.12 16.45 -8.31
N LEU A 89 -19.96 16.02 -7.84
CA LEU A 89 -19.80 14.79 -7.08
C LEU A 89 -20.15 15.01 -5.61
N GLU A 90 -20.60 13.94 -4.95
CA GLU A 90 -20.83 13.97 -3.51
C GLU A 90 -19.52 14.29 -2.77
N CYS A 91 -19.55 15.29 -1.89
CA CYS A 91 -18.43 15.62 -1.03
C CYS A 91 -18.49 14.80 0.26
N PRO A 92 -17.35 14.39 0.83
CA PRO A 92 -17.33 13.73 2.13
C PRO A 92 -18.09 14.55 3.16
N ASN A 93 -18.97 13.88 3.90
CA ASN A 93 -19.78 14.46 4.96
C ASN A 93 -19.36 13.83 6.29
N ASP A 94 -19.43 14.59 7.38
CA ASP A 94 -18.98 14.23 8.74
C ASP A 94 -19.54 12.89 9.25
N ARG A 95 -20.62 12.38 8.64
CA ARG A 95 -21.23 11.08 8.99
C ARG A 95 -20.51 9.86 8.44
N ARG A 96 -19.76 10.00 7.33
CA ARG A 96 -19.05 8.87 6.69
C ARG A 96 -17.56 9.12 6.69
N CYS A 97 -17.05 10.21 6.13
CA CYS A 97 -15.62 10.50 6.09
C CYS A 97 -15.36 11.93 6.56
N ASP A 98 -14.65 12.09 7.68
CA ASP A 98 -14.33 13.40 8.25
C ASP A 98 -12.96 13.87 7.76
N LEU A 99 -12.92 15.03 7.11
CA LEU A 99 -11.73 15.61 6.47
C LEU A 99 -10.85 16.42 7.42
N GLY A 100 -11.25 16.57 8.69
CA GLY A 100 -10.52 17.33 9.70
C GLY A 100 -9.13 16.77 10.00
N SER A 101 -8.89 15.49 9.74
CA SER A 101 -7.55 14.91 9.73
C SER A 101 -7.46 13.67 8.85
N ASP A 102 -6.25 13.30 8.43
CA ASP A 102 -6.01 12.10 7.63
C ASP A 102 -6.47 10.83 8.34
N LEU A 103 -6.23 10.75 9.65
CA LEU A 103 -6.66 9.62 10.47
C LEU A 103 -8.20 9.49 10.49
N ARG A 104 -8.92 10.60 10.60
CA ARG A 104 -10.39 10.60 10.62
C ARG A 104 -10.96 10.25 9.24
N PHE A 105 -10.32 10.74 8.18
CA PHE A 105 -10.69 10.43 6.80
C PHE A 105 -10.52 8.92 6.51
N CYS A 106 -9.38 8.34 6.86
CA CYS A 106 -9.13 6.90 6.69
C CYS A 106 -10.13 6.04 7.49
N ARG A 107 -10.43 6.41 8.74
CA ARG A 107 -11.36 5.65 9.60
C ARG A 107 -12.82 5.72 9.14
N GLY A 108 -13.20 6.80 8.48
CA GLY A 108 -14.55 6.96 7.96
C GLY A 108 -14.85 6.16 6.68
N SER A 109 -13.80 5.73 5.98
CA SER A 109 -13.92 5.11 4.66
C SER A 109 -14.34 3.63 4.70
N VAL A 110 -14.53 3.04 5.89
CA VAL A 110 -14.84 1.62 6.08
C VAL A 110 -16.18 1.48 6.81
N PRO A 111 -17.23 0.89 6.19
CA PRO A 111 -18.47 0.51 6.86
C PRO A 111 -18.30 -0.66 7.83
#